data_AF-A0A2T9ZS52-F1
#
_entry.id   AF-A0A2T9ZS52-F1
#
_cell.length_a   1.000
_cell.length_b   1.000
_cell.length_c   1.000
_cell.angle_alpha   90.00
_cell.angle_beta   90.00
_cell.angle_gamma   90.00
#
_symmetry.space_group_name_H-M   'P 1'
#
loop_
_entity.id
_entity.type
_entity.pdbx_description
1 polymer ?
#
loop_
_entity_poly.entity_id
_entity_poly.type
_entity_poly.pdbx_seq_one_letter_code
_entity_poly.pdbx_strand_id
1 'polypeptide(L)'
;MERSQISCLVAVDENRRPIGIFTEQDAIRIMAERQSVREICMNDVMSHSPLTAAENMDFHDAYRIMSEKKYRHLLVVDDEGRL
;
A
#
# COMPACT_ATOMS: atom_id res chain seq x y z
N MET A 1 -11.63 0.29 -6.61
CA MET A 1 -10.55 1.11 -7.18
C MET A 1 -11.08 2.00 -8.29
N GLU A 2 -11.61 1.42 -9.38
CA GLU A 2 -12.22 2.17 -10.49
C GLU A 2 -13.31 3.17 -10.06
N ARG A 3 -14.33 2.72 -9.29
CA ARG A 3 -15.43 3.59 -8.83
C ARG A 3 -14.96 4.79 -8.00
N SER A 4 -13.88 4.64 -7.25
CA SER A 4 -13.32 5.67 -6.37
C SER A 4 -12.17 6.44 -7.03
N GLN A 5 -11.79 6.08 -8.26
CA GLN A 5 -10.66 6.67 -9.00
C GLN A 5 -9.34 6.64 -8.21
N ILE A 6 -9.05 5.51 -7.54
CA ILE A 6 -7.82 5.29 -6.77
C ILE A 6 -7.00 4.12 -7.33
N SER A 7 -5.66 4.25 -7.28
CA SER A 7 -4.70 3.29 -7.82
C SER A 7 -4.17 2.27 -6.80
N CYS A 8 -4.54 2.41 -5.53
CA CYS A 8 -4.24 1.44 -4.48
C CYS A 8 -5.33 1.37 -3.41
N LEU A 9 -5.26 0.33 -2.58
CA LEU A 9 -5.98 0.16 -1.33
C LEU A 9 -4.98 -0.12 -0.22
N VAL A 10 -5.22 0.42 0.97
CA VAL A 10 -4.39 0.18 2.14
C VAL A 10 -5.20 -0.64 3.14
N ALA A 11 -4.66 -1.78 3.55
CA ALA A 11 -5.20 -2.58 4.63
C ALA A 11 -4.69 -2.03 5.96
N VAL A 12 -5.58 -1.91 6.95
CA VAL A 12 -5.25 -1.44 8.29
C VAL A 12 -5.70 -2.43 9.35
N ASP A 13 -5.03 -2.40 10.51
CA ASP A 13 -5.49 -3.11 11.72
C ASP A 13 -6.60 -2.33 12.45
N GLU A 14 -7.07 -2.88 13.57
CA GLU A 14 -8.10 -2.27 14.43
C GLU A 14 -7.70 -0.89 14.98
N ASN A 15 -6.41 -0.60 15.05
CA ASN A 15 -5.85 0.67 15.51
C ASN A 15 -5.54 1.64 14.36
N ARG A 16 -5.98 1.36 13.12
CA ARG A 16 -5.69 2.14 11.90
C ARG A 16 -4.22 2.13 11.47
N ARG A 17 -3.41 1.17 11.92
CA ARG A 17 -2.03 1.03 11.46
C ARG A 17 -2.00 0.32 10.11
N PRO A 18 -1.23 0.80 9.12
CA PRO A 18 -1.16 0.14 7.82
C PRO A 18 -0.43 -1.19 7.94
N ILE A 19 -1.12 -2.28 7.57
CA ILE A 19 -0.58 -3.66 7.58
C ILE A 19 -0.27 -4.18 6.18
N GLY A 20 -0.78 -3.53 5.13
CA GLY A 20 -0.50 -3.89 3.75
C GLY A 20 -1.02 -2.89 2.73
N ILE A 21 -0.52 -3.00 1.50
CA ILE A 21 -0.98 -2.23 0.35
C ILE A 21 -1.27 -3.16 -0.84
N PHE A 22 -2.37 -2.89 -1.52
CA PHE A 22 -2.75 -3.56 -2.76
C PHE A 22 -2.86 -2.54 -3.88
N THR A 23 -2.18 -2.78 -5.00
CA THR A 23 -2.10 -1.86 -6.13
C THR A 23 -2.68 -2.49 -7.39
N GLU A 24 -2.87 -1.68 -8.44
CA GLU A 24 -3.26 -2.19 -9.75
C GLU A 24 -2.26 -3.23 -10.31
N GLN A 25 -0.97 -3.10 -9.97
CA GLN A 25 0.05 -4.07 -10.36
C GLN A 25 -0.18 -5.44 -9.73
N ASP A 26 -0.63 -5.49 -8.47
CA ASP A 26 -0.99 -6.73 -7.80
C ASP A 26 -2.22 -7.38 -8.46
N ALA A 27 -3.22 -6.57 -8.86
CA ALA A 27 -4.38 -7.07 -9.60
C ALA A 27 -3.98 -7.71 -10.94
N ILE A 28 -3.07 -7.06 -11.69
CA ILE A 28 -2.54 -7.60 -12.95
C ILE A 28 -1.81 -8.93 -12.70
N ARG A 29 -1.01 -9.02 -11.63
CA ARG A 29 -0.29 -10.26 -11.27
C ARG A 29 -1.25 -11.42 -11.01
N ILE A 30 -2.30 -11.22 -10.20
CA ILE A 30 -3.30 -12.25 -9.90
C ILE A 30 -3.98 -12.76 -11.17
N MET A 31 -4.35 -11.84 -12.07
CA MET A 31 -4.98 -12.20 -13.35
C MET A 31 -4.05 -13.03 -14.23
N ALA A 32 -2.76 -12.70 -14.26
CA ALA A 32 -1.75 -13.44 -15.02
C ALA A 32 -1.52 -14.86 -14.47
N GLU A 33 -1.57 -15.01 -13.14
CA GLU A 33 -1.39 -16.29 -12.45
C GLU A 33 -2.63 -17.20 -12.48
N ARG A 34 -3.76 -16.73 -13.05
CA ARG A 34 -5.04 -17.45 -13.15
C ARG A 34 -5.56 -17.96 -11.80
N GLN A 35 -5.21 -17.30 -10.70
CA GLN A 35 -5.75 -17.62 -9.39
C GLN A 35 -7.26 -17.38 -9.36
N SER A 36 -7.99 -18.30 -8.71
CA SER A 36 -9.42 -18.13 -8.47
C SER A 36 -9.63 -16.99 -7.49
N VAL A 37 -10.21 -15.89 -7.97
CA VAL A 37 -10.50 -14.69 -7.15
C VAL A 37 -11.46 -15.02 -5.98
N ARG A 38 -12.14 -16.16 -6.02
CA ARG A 38 -13.05 -16.64 -4.97
C ARG A 38 -12.33 -17.28 -3.79
N GLU A 39 -11.07 -17.65 -3.96
CA GLU A 39 -10.28 -18.41 -2.98
C GLU A 39 -9.15 -17.59 -2.36
N ILE A 40 -8.96 -16.35 -2.79
CA ILE A 40 -7.91 -15.45 -2.31
C ILE A 40 -8.49 -14.40 -1.39
N CYS A 41 -7.81 -14.16 -0.26
CA CYS A 41 -8.11 -13.06 0.64
C CYS A 41 -7.15 -11.88 0.37
N MET A 42 -7.53 -10.67 0.77
CA MET A 42 -6.67 -9.50 0.65
C MET A 42 -5.29 -9.72 1.31
N ASN A 43 -5.29 -10.44 2.44
CA ASN A 43 -4.08 -10.77 3.17
C ASN A 43 -3.09 -11.65 2.38
N ASP A 44 -3.56 -12.40 1.36
CA ASP A 44 -2.70 -13.28 0.56
C ASP A 44 -2.03 -12.54 -0.61
N VAL A 45 -2.58 -11.39 -1.00
CA VAL A 45 -2.22 -10.71 -2.25
C VAL A 45 -1.67 -9.30 -2.07
N MET A 46 -1.85 -8.71 -0.90
CA MET A 46 -1.28 -7.41 -0.57
C MET A 46 0.21 -7.52 -0.31
N SER A 47 0.95 -6.45 -0.62
CA SER A 47 2.32 -6.31 -0.13
C SER A 47 2.27 -5.94 1.34
N HIS A 48 2.85 -6.78 2.21
CA HIS A 48 2.97 -6.51 3.64
C HIS A 48 4.01 -5.43 3.93
N SER A 49 3.85 -4.76 5.07
CA SER A 49 4.79 -3.73 5.56
C SER A 49 5.03 -2.61 4.53
N PRO A 50 3.98 -1.86 4.14
CA PRO A 50 4.11 -0.80 3.17
C PRO A 50 5.08 0.28 3.64
N LEU A 51 5.71 0.98 2.70
CA LEU A 51 6.59 2.09 3.03
C LEU A 51 5.77 3.23 3.66
N THR A 52 6.17 3.63 4.88
CA THR A 52 5.56 4.75 5.60
C THR A 52 6.53 5.92 5.77
N ALA A 53 5.98 7.11 5.98
CA ALA A 53 6.66 8.32 6.40
C ALA A 53 5.85 9.00 7.52
N ALA A 54 6.53 9.63 8.47
CA ALA A 54 5.86 10.47 9.46
C ALA A 54 5.23 11.70 8.78
N GLU A 55 4.10 12.19 9.31
CA GLU A 55 3.40 13.37 8.80
C GLU A 55 4.22 14.67 8.81
N ASN A 56 5.27 14.72 9.62
CA ASN A 56 6.20 15.84 9.71
C ASN A 56 7.50 15.64 8.89
N MET A 57 7.60 14.55 8.11
CA MET A 57 8.77 14.29 7.26
C MET A 57 8.90 15.37 6.17
N ASP A 58 10.12 15.87 5.96
CA ASP A 58 10.40 16.81 4.89
C ASP A 58 10.18 16.20 3.50
N PHE A 59 9.70 17.03 2.57
CA PHE A 59 9.41 16.61 1.20
C PHE A 59 10.63 16.02 0.49
N HIS A 60 11.83 16.58 0.68
CA HIS A 60 13.04 16.07 0.04
C HIS A 60 13.40 14.68 0.53
N ASP A 61 13.20 14.42 1.83
CA ASP A 61 13.41 13.09 2.40
C ASP A 61 12.39 12.08 1.88
N ALA A 62 11.11 12.45 1.86
CA ALA A 62 10.05 11.63 1.29
C ALA A 62 10.35 11.27 -0.18
N TYR A 63 10.68 12.27 -1.00
CA TYR A 63 11.03 12.09 -2.41
C TYR A 63 12.25 11.17 -2.58
N ARG A 64 13.31 11.40 -1.80
CA ARG A 64 14.53 10.58 -1.84
C ARG A 64 14.24 9.11 -1.56
N ILE A 65 13.49 8.81 -0.49
CA ILE A 65 13.16 7.44 -0.12
C ILE A 65 12.32 6.76 -1.22
N MET A 66 11.32 7.47 -1.76
CA MET A 66 10.49 6.93 -2.87
C MET A 66 11.34 6.64 -4.12
N SER A 67 12.25 7.56 -4.47
CA SER A 67 13.12 7.43 -5.65
C SER A 67 14.13 6.28 -5.49
N GLU A 68 14.82 6.20 -4.34
CA GLU A 68 15.83 5.17 -4.09
C GLU A 68 15.23 3.77 -4.04
N LYS A 69 14.07 3.63 -3.38
CA LYS A 69 13.39 2.34 -3.24
C LYS A 69 12.45 2.02 -4.41
N LYS A 70 12.30 2.94 -5.37
CA LYS A 70 11.41 2.82 -6.54
C LYS A 70 9.94 2.57 -6.16
N TYR A 71 9.50 3.09 -5.02
CA TYR A 71 8.10 3.02 -4.62
C TYR A 71 7.31 4.17 -5.23
N ARG A 72 6.09 3.87 -5.67
CA ARG A 72 5.15 4.86 -6.23
C ARG A 72 4.19 5.41 -5.19
N HIS A 73 4.15 4.79 -4.02
CA HIS A 73 3.21 5.09 -2.94
C HIS A 73 4.01 5.20 -1.65
N LEU A 74 3.74 6.26 -0.89
CA LEU A 74 4.31 6.52 0.43
C LEU A 74 3.14 6.80 1.37
N LEU A 75 2.98 5.98 2.39
CA LEU A 75 1.89 6.14 3.35
C LEU A 75 2.31 7.11 4.45
N VAL A 76 1.55 8.17 4.65
CA VAL A 76 1.81 9.14 5.71
C VAL A 76 1.11 8.65 6.98
N VAL A 77 1.83 8.62 8.10
CA VAL A 77 1.31 8.17 9.40
C VAL A 77 1.58 9.20 10.51
N ASP A 78 0.73 9.20 11.52
CA ASP A 78 0.91 9.95 12.77
C ASP A 78 2.03 9.34 13.65
N ASP A 79 2.31 9.98 14.79
CA ASP A 79 3.32 9.53 15.76
C ASP A 79 3.02 8.15 16.38
N GLU A 80 1.78 7.68 16.32
CA GLU A 80 1.36 6.35 16.78
C GLU A 80 1.38 5.28 15.66
N GLY A 81 1.79 5.69 14.45
CA GLY A 81 1.89 4.84 13.26
C GLY A 81 0.56 4.61 12.55
N ARG A 82 -0.44 5.46 12.77
CA ARG A 82 -1.79 5.35 12.19
C ARG A 82 -1.93 6.21 10.95
N LEU A 83 -2.69 5.73 9.96
CA LEU A 83 -3.15 6.54 8.82
C LEU A 83 -4.21 7.56 9.23
#